data_AF-A0A2K3MIA0-F1
#
_entry.id   AF-A0A2K3MIA0-F1
#
_cell.length_a   1.000
_cell.length_b   1.000
_cell.length_c   1.000
_cell.angle_alpha   90.00
_cell.angle_beta   90.00
_cell.angle_gamma   90.00
#
_symmetry.space_group_name_H-M   'P 1'
#
loop_
_entity.id
_entity.type
_entity.pdbx_description
1 polymer ?
#
loop_
_entity_poly.entity_id
_entity_poly.type
_entity_poly.pdbx_seq_one_letter_code
_entity_poly.pdbx_strand_id
1 'polypeptide(L)'
;MLLRHTIACLLFVSNLVYASSLNHTKTRNEVIIAHHGAVATDDRRCSKIGMEVIREGGHAVDAAVAAALCLGVVSPASSGLGGGAFMVLSLANGVAKAFDMRETAPLLASK
;
A
#
# COMPACT_ATOMS: atom_id res chain seq x y z
N MET A 1 26.66 -14.22 47.93
CA MET A 1 26.24 -12.82 47.65
C MET A 1 26.22 -12.51 46.15
N LEU A 2 27.22 -12.95 45.37
CA LEU A 2 27.32 -12.72 43.91
C LEU A 2 26.16 -13.33 43.08
N LEU A 3 25.71 -14.56 43.41
CA LEU A 3 24.64 -15.25 42.67
C LEU A 3 23.27 -14.53 42.73
N ARG A 4 22.98 -13.83 43.83
CA ARG A 4 21.73 -13.05 43.96
C ARG A 4 21.75 -11.79 43.10
N HIS A 5 22.92 -11.19 42.89
CA HIS A 5 23.08 -10.00 42.06
C HIS A 5 23.02 -10.35 40.57
N THR A 6 23.58 -11.48 40.16
CA THR A 6 23.49 -11.93 38.76
C THR A 6 22.07 -12.30 38.36
N ILE A 7 21.32 -13.00 39.22
CA ILE A 7 19.91 -13.34 38.95
C ILE A 7 19.04 -12.07 38.91
N ALA A 8 19.23 -11.13 39.83
CA ALA A 8 18.51 -9.85 39.81
C ALA A 8 18.79 -9.04 38.54
N CYS A 9 20.04 -9.04 38.07
CA CYS A 9 20.43 -8.35 36.84
C CYS A 9 19.80 -9.01 35.61
N LEU A 10 19.81 -10.35 35.51
CA LEU A 10 19.18 -11.08 34.41
C LEU A 10 17.66 -10.85 34.33
N LEU A 11 16.98 -10.85 35.48
CA LEU A 11 15.54 -10.54 35.54
C LEU A 11 15.24 -9.09 35.18
N PHE A 12 16.11 -8.15 35.55
CA PHE A 12 15.94 -6.74 35.19
C PHE A 12 16.12 -6.53 33.68
N VAL A 13 17.13 -7.16 33.08
CA VAL A 13 17.39 -7.07 31.64
C VAL A 13 16.28 -7.74 30.84
N SER A 14 15.76 -8.90 31.27
CA SER A 14 14.64 -9.56 30.57
C SER A 14 13.34 -8.74 30.62
N ASN A 15 13.02 -8.12 31.77
CA ASN A 15 11.86 -7.23 31.90
C ASN A 15 12.01 -5.96 31.05
N LEU A 16 13.23 -5.39 30.98
CA LEU A 16 13.50 -4.22 30.15
C LEU A 16 13.31 -4.52 28.64
N VAL A 17 13.80 -5.68 28.18
CA VAL A 17 13.61 -6.14 26.79
C VAL A 17 12.12 -6.40 26.48
N TYR A 18 11.38 -6.99 27.43
CA TYR A 18 9.95 -7.24 27.25
C TYR A 18 9.13 -5.93 27.19
N ALA A 19 9.48 -4.94 28.00
CA ALA A 19 8.84 -3.62 27.99
C ALA A 19 9.06 -2.87 26.67
N SER A 20 10.24 -2.99 26.04
CA SER A 20 10.48 -2.41 24.71
C SER A 20 9.63 -3.04 23.60
N SER A 21 9.30 -4.33 23.70
CA SER A 21 8.51 -5.06 22.69
C SER A 21 7.01 -4.71 22.73
N LEU A 22 6.49 -4.31 23.90
CA LEU A 22 5.08 -3.90 24.05
C LEU A 22 4.75 -2.56 23.35
N ASN A 23 5.76 -1.75 23.02
CA ASN A 23 5.58 -0.46 22.34
C ASN A 23 5.45 -0.55 20.80
N HIS A 24 5.52 -1.76 20.21
CA HIS A 24 5.56 -1.90 18.75
C HIS A 24 4.20 -1.85 18.03
N THR A 25 3.08 -1.91 18.77
CA THR A 25 1.73 -1.86 18.17
C THR A 25 1.01 -0.55 18.47
N LYS A 26 1.68 0.59 18.28
CA LYS A 26 1.00 1.89 18.26
C LYS A 26 0.26 2.01 16.92
N THR A 27 -1.05 1.80 16.91
CA THR A 27 -1.93 2.15 15.79
C THR A 27 -1.71 3.62 15.46
N ARG A 28 -1.02 3.89 14.35
CA ARG A 28 -0.80 5.25 13.86
C ARG A 28 -2.09 5.70 13.17
N ASN A 29 -2.96 6.36 13.91
CA ASN A 29 -4.08 7.12 13.35
C ASN A 29 -3.54 8.41 12.72
N GLU A 30 -2.68 8.28 11.72
CA GLU A 30 -2.04 9.41 11.05
C GLU A 30 -2.93 9.83 9.87
N VAL A 31 -3.66 10.93 10.05
CA VAL A 31 -4.45 11.54 8.97
C VAL A 31 -3.49 12.32 8.08
N ILE A 32 -3.39 11.91 6.82
CA ILE A 32 -2.60 12.63 5.81
C ILE A 32 -3.51 13.63 5.11
N ILE A 33 -3.21 14.92 5.27
CA ILE A 33 -3.88 16.00 4.54
C ILE A 33 -3.00 16.40 3.35
N ALA A 34 -3.55 16.30 2.12
CA ALA A 34 -2.85 16.65 0.90
C ALA A 34 -3.66 17.67 0.09
N HIS A 35 -3.09 18.84 -0.16
CA HIS A 35 -3.77 19.96 -0.84
C HIS A 35 -3.82 19.82 -2.36
N HIS A 36 -2.93 19.02 -2.95
CA HIS A 36 -2.75 18.92 -4.41
C HIS A 36 -2.98 17.49 -4.94
N GLY A 37 -3.71 16.68 -4.17
CA GLY A 37 -3.96 15.26 -4.47
C GLY A 37 -3.05 14.31 -3.69
N ALA A 38 -3.45 13.05 -3.69
CA ALA A 38 -2.73 11.95 -3.04
C ALA A 38 -2.87 10.68 -3.90
N VAL A 39 -1.83 9.85 -3.89
CA VAL A 39 -1.85 8.51 -4.47
C VAL A 39 -1.45 7.52 -3.38
N ALA A 40 -2.28 6.49 -3.18
CA ALA A 40 -2.06 5.44 -2.19
C ALA A 40 -2.07 4.07 -2.88
N THR A 41 -1.04 3.28 -2.60
CA THR A 41 -0.86 1.92 -3.11
C THR A 41 -0.25 1.03 -2.01
N ASP A 42 -0.16 -0.29 -2.24
CA ASP A 42 0.44 -1.23 -1.28
C ASP A 42 1.97 -1.04 -1.08
N ASP A 43 2.65 -0.39 -2.05
CA ASP A 43 4.07 -0.12 -2.04
C ASP A 43 4.35 1.39 -2.13
N ARG A 44 5.17 1.90 -1.20
CA ARG A 44 5.54 3.32 -1.15
C ARG A 44 6.14 3.83 -2.47
N ARG A 45 6.91 3.01 -3.19
CA ARG A 45 7.55 3.38 -4.47
C ARG A 45 6.50 3.65 -5.55
N CYS A 46 5.45 2.84 -5.61
CA CYS A 46 4.38 3.03 -6.59
C CYS A 46 3.49 4.22 -6.25
N SER A 47 3.26 4.48 -4.96
CA SER A 47 2.63 5.74 -4.51
C SER A 47 3.45 6.96 -4.92
N LYS A 48 4.79 6.89 -4.81
CA LYS A 48 5.70 7.96 -5.22
C LYS A 48 5.67 8.20 -6.73
N ILE A 49 5.72 7.15 -7.53
CA ILE A 49 5.62 7.24 -9.00
C ILE A 49 4.30 7.87 -9.43
N GLY A 50 3.17 7.44 -8.86
CA GLY A 50 1.87 8.07 -9.15
C GLY A 50 1.84 9.55 -8.76
N MET A 51 2.43 9.92 -7.62
CA MET A 51 2.56 11.33 -7.22
C MET A 51 3.48 12.13 -8.15
N GLU A 52 4.55 11.55 -8.68
CA GLU A 52 5.42 12.20 -9.68
C GLU A 52 4.63 12.53 -10.95
N VAL A 53 3.78 11.61 -11.44
CA VAL A 53 2.89 11.86 -12.58
C VAL A 53 1.93 13.03 -12.33
N ILE A 54 1.33 13.12 -11.12
CA ILE A 54 0.51 14.28 -10.76
C ILE A 54 1.33 15.57 -10.77
N ARG A 55 2.57 15.55 -10.26
CA ARG A 55 3.47 16.72 -10.22
C ARG A 55 3.92 17.17 -11.59
N GLU A 56 3.99 16.26 -12.55
CA GLU A 56 4.29 16.53 -13.97
C GLU A 56 3.07 17.03 -14.76
N GLY A 57 1.91 17.20 -14.11
CA GLY A 57 0.68 17.72 -14.72
C GLY A 57 -0.25 16.63 -15.27
N GLY A 58 0.00 15.36 -14.95
CA GLY A 58 -0.91 14.25 -15.25
C GLY A 58 -2.19 14.31 -14.42
N HIS A 59 -3.25 13.67 -14.94
CA HIS A 59 -4.54 13.57 -14.26
C HIS A 59 -4.57 12.34 -13.33
N ALA A 60 -5.63 12.22 -12.53
CA ALA A 60 -5.81 11.08 -11.62
C ALA A 60 -5.74 9.71 -12.33
N VAL A 61 -6.20 9.62 -13.58
CA VAL A 61 -6.14 8.39 -14.39
C VAL A 61 -4.70 8.06 -14.78
N ASP A 62 -3.90 9.04 -15.21
CA ASP A 62 -2.49 8.84 -15.58
C ASP A 62 -1.68 8.34 -14.38
N ALA A 63 -1.89 8.95 -13.21
CA ALA A 63 -1.26 8.53 -11.97
C ALA A 63 -1.67 7.11 -11.55
N ALA A 64 -2.95 6.75 -11.71
CA ALA A 64 -3.44 5.41 -11.42
C ALA A 64 -2.83 4.35 -12.35
N VAL A 65 -2.70 4.65 -13.65
CA VAL A 65 -2.07 3.75 -14.63
C VAL A 65 -0.58 3.55 -14.31
N ALA A 66 0.16 4.63 -14.05
CA ALA A 66 1.58 4.55 -13.69
C ALA A 66 1.79 3.76 -12.39
N ALA A 67 0.95 4.00 -11.38
CA ALA A 67 0.96 3.24 -10.14
C ALA A 67 0.66 1.75 -10.37
N ALA A 68 -0.36 1.41 -11.15
CA ALA A 68 -0.72 0.02 -11.45
C ALA A 68 0.39 -0.72 -12.22
N LEU A 69 1.06 -0.06 -13.17
CA LEU A 69 2.21 -0.62 -13.87
C LEU A 69 3.38 -0.88 -12.92
N CYS A 70 3.65 0.05 -11.99
CA CYS A 70 4.64 -0.17 -10.93
C CYS A 70 4.27 -1.38 -10.05
N LEU A 71 3.01 -1.49 -9.63
CA LEU A 71 2.51 -2.62 -8.85
C LEU A 71 2.68 -3.95 -9.57
N GLY A 72 2.45 -3.98 -10.88
CA GLY A 72 2.72 -5.15 -11.71
C GLY A 72 4.16 -5.65 -11.67
N VAL A 73 5.12 -4.77 -11.33
CA VAL A 73 6.54 -5.11 -11.20
C VAL A 73 6.90 -5.45 -9.75
N VAL A 74 6.47 -4.65 -8.79
CA VAL A 74 6.91 -4.79 -7.39
C VAL A 74 6.06 -5.77 -6.58
N SER A 75 4.82 -6.02 -7.00
CA SER A 75 3.85 -6.92 -6.37
C SER A 75 3.24 -7.87 -7.41
N PRO A 76 4.06 -8.65 -8.15
CA PRO A 76 3.61 -9.45 -9.30
C PRO A 76 2.67 -10.61 -8.92
N ALA A 77 2.66 -11.02 -7.65
CA ALA A 77 1.73 -12.02 -7.16
C ALA A 77 0.29 -11.49 -7.01
N SER A 78 0.10 -10.16 -7.00
CA SER A 78 -1.19 -9.51 -6.76
C SER A 78 -1.70 -8.71 -7.95
N SER A 79 -0.82 -8.03 -8.68
CA SER A 79 -1.17 -7.19 -9.82
C SER A 79 -0.25 -7.46 -11.01
N GLY A 80 -0.70 -7.17 -12.23
CA GLY A 80 0.12 -7.31 -13.44
C GLY A 80 -0.67 -7.24 -14.74
N LEU A 81 0.06 -7.16 -15.86
CA LEU A 81 -0.49 -7.04 -17.21
C LEU A 81 -1.29 -8.27 -17.67
N GLY A 82 -1.06 -9.43 -17.07
CA GLY A 82 -1.73 -10.69 -17.44
C GLY A 82 -3.09 -10.92 -16.78
N GLY A 83 -3.53 -10.00 -15.91
CA GLY A 83 -4.81 -10.09 -15.21
C GLY A 83 -5.87 -9.14 -15.77
N GLY A 84 -6.70 -8.63 -14.87
CA GLY A 84 -7.75 -7.65 -15.16
C GLY A 84 -7.88 -6.60 -14.06
N ALA A 85 -8.79 -5.65 -14.25
CA ALA A 85 -9.02 -4.57 -13.30
C ALA A 85 -10.46 -4.04 -13.34
N PHE A 86 -10.81 -3.28 -12.31
CA PHE A 86 -11.96 -2.39 -12.34
C PHE A 86 -11.48 -0.99 -11.99
N MET A 87 -11.99 0.01 -12.70
CA MET A 87 -11.67 1.41 -12.42
C MET A 87 -12.96 2.19 -12.19
N VAL A 88 -13.09 2.80 -11.02
CA VAL A 88 -14.20 3.70 -10.70
C VAL A 88 -13.64 5.12 -10.67
N LEU A 89 -14.22 6.00 -11.50
CA LEU A 89 -13.79 7.37 -11.67
C LEU A 89 -14.90 8.33 -11.27
N SER A 90 -14.53 9.41 -10.59
CA SER A 90 -15.32 10.63 -10.51
C SER A 90 -14.64 11.67 -11.39
N LEU A 91 -15.32 12.07 -12.46
CA LEU A 91 -14.81 13.09 -13.37
C LEU A 91 -14.99 14.49 -12.76
N ALA A 92 -14.19 15.45 -13.21
CA ALA A 92 -14.25 16.83 -12.73
C ALA A 92 -15.63 17.51 -12.93
N ASN A 93 -16.44 17.01 -13.87
CA ASN A 93 -17.81 17.46 -14.09
C ASN A 93 -18.85 16.77 -13.19
N GLY A 94 -18.41 15.99 -12.19
CA GLY A 94 -19.28 15.27 -11.25
C GLY A 94 -19.82 13.93 -11.79
N VAL A 95 -19.53 13.57 -13.03
CA VAL A 95 -19.99 12.30 -13.61
C VAL A 95 -19.16 11.14 -13.08
N ALA A 96 -19.84 10.15 -12.51
CA ALA A 96 -19.23 8.88 -12.14
C ALA A 96 -19.17 7.94 -13.36
N LYS A 97 -18.03 7.25 -13.53
CA LYS A 97 -17.86 6.20 -14.53
C LYS A 97 -17.24 4.96 -13.89
N ALA A 98 -17.61 3.79 -14.39
CA ALA A 98 -16.97 2.54 -14.05
C ALA A 98 -16.49 1.86 -15.33
N PHE A 99 -15.28 1.31 -15.28
CA PHE A 99 -14.72 0.50 -16.34
C PHE A 99 -14.51 -0.91 -15.82
N ASP A 100 -15.10 -1.87 -16.52
CA ASP A 100 -14.89 -3.29 -16.31
C ASP A 100 -13.84 -3.77 -17.32
N MET A 101 -12.66 -4.11 -16.80
CA MET A 101 -11.58 -4.74 -17.55
C MET A 101 -11.27 -6.11 -16.97
N ARG A 102 -12.29 -6.84 -16.49
CA ARG A 102 -12.13 -8.20 -16.03
C ARG A 102 -11.82 -9.13 -17.20
N GLU A 103 -11.01 -10.14 -16.91
CA GLU A 103 -10.67 -11.20 -17.83
C GLU A 103 -11.95 -11.91 -18.31
N THR A 104 -11.95 -12.31 -19.59
CA THR A 104 -13.05 -13.11 -20.16
C THR A 104 -12.61 -14.55 -20.28
N ALA A 105 -13.52 -15.49 -20.03
CA ALA A 105 -13.27 -16.90 -20.30
C ALA A 105 -12.83 -17.09 -21.78
N PRO A 106 -11.80 -17.89 -22.05
CA PRO A 106 -11.33 -18.11 -23.41
C PRO A 106 -12.41 -18.80 -24.26
N LEU A 107 -12.31 -18.68 -25.59
CA LEU A 107 -13.32 -19.16 -26.54
C LEU A 107 -13.66 -20.66 -26.39
N LEU A 108 -12.70 -21.47 -25.93
CA LEU A 108 -12.86 -22.91 -25.76
C LEU A 108 -13.25 -23.34 -24.34
N ALA A 109 -13.52 -22.39 -23.43
CA ALA A 109 -13.97 -22.73 -22.08
C ALA A 109 -15.34 -23.41 -22.10
N SER A 110 -15.48 -24.48 -21.32
CA SER A 110 -16.76 -25.13 -21.05
C SER A 110 -17.16 -24.94 -19.59
N LYS A 111 -18.42 -25.25 -19.29
CA LYS A 111 -18.92 -25.30 -17.90
C LYS A 111 -18.36 -26.50 -17.15
#